data_AF-A0A6P3HA34-F1
#
_entry.id   AF-A0A6P3HA34-F1
#
_cell.length_a   1.000
_cell.length_b   1.000
_cell.length_c   1.000
_cell.angle_alpha   90.00
_cell.angle_beta   90.00
_cell.angle_gamma   90.00
#
_symmetry.space_group_name_H-M   'P 1'
#
loop_
_entity.id
_entity.type
_entity.pdbx_description
1 polymer ?
#
loop_
_entity_poly.entity_id
_entity_poly.type
_entity_poly.pdbx_seq_one_letter_code
_entity_poly.pdbx_strand_id
1 'polypeptide(L)'
;MTVGGSGSRRGSDATSGKWVLYRPAALRPAIAGMEGRGGAEGVNGCRGSRGARAGLRFPGAAGLARRWLEMPGRARRLGRPVGDSGTGVDLKRTVYKSVCLSLALLVAVTVFQRSLTPSQFLQEPPPASLRQQKAQKPSGLLVNPDSFWKSAKEVVTPTPVVSRRPQAWDVNTTNCSANVNLTHQSWFQGLEPHFQQFLLYRHCRYFPMLLNHPEKCSGDVYLLVVVKSIIAQHDRREAIRQTWGREQESAGRGRGAVRTLFLLGKASKPEEQSHYQQLLAYEDRIYGDILQWDFLDSFFNLTLKEIHFLKWLDIYCPDVRFVFKGDDDVFVNPTNLLEFLADRRPQEDLFVGDILHHARPIRRKDSKYYIPGILYNQNSYPPYAGGGGFLMAGGLAQRLHHSCDTLELYPIDDVFLGMCLEVLGVRPMAHEGFKTFGISRNRNSRMNKEPCFFRSMLVVHKLLPTELLAMWELVHGNLTCSRKLQVL
;
A
#
# COMPACT_ATOMS: atom_id res chain seq x y z
N MET A 1 -57.35 37.46 20.25
CA MET A 1 -57.86 36.42 21.17
C MET A 1 -56.99 35.17 21.01
N THR A 2 -56.37 34.71 22.10
CA THR A 2 -56.24 33.29 22.58
C THR A 2 -56.57 32.12 21.61
N VAL A 3 -55.93 30.93 21.60
CA VAL A 3 -54.87 30.20 22.38
C VAL A 3 -54.49 28.93 21.55
N GLY A 4 -53.36 28.20 21.70
CA GLY A 4 -52.14 28.34 22.52
C GLY A 4 -51.56 26.99 23.02
N GLY A 5 -50.28 26.67 22.73
CA GLY A 5 -49.55 25.45 23.16
C GLY A 5 -49.32 24.40 22.06
N SER A 6 -48.32 23.50 22.07
CA SER A 6 -47.10 23.24 22.89
C SER A 6 -46.14 22.42 21.98
N GLY A 7 -44.81 22.31 22.12
CA GLY A 7 -43.91 22.44 23.25
C GLY A 7 -43.33 21.07 23.66
N SER A 8 -42.19 20.61 23.10
CA SER A 8 -41.19 19.80 23.83
C SER A 8 -39.89 19.55 23.05
N ARG A 9 -38.79 19.35 23.80
CA ARG A 9 -37.43 19.03 23.34
C ARG A 9 -37.25 17.52 23.16
N ARG A 10 -36.24 17.10 22.38
CA ARG A 10 -35.55 15.81 22.62
C ARG A 10 -34.04 16.01 22.54
N GLY A 11 -33.37 15.66 23.63
CA GLY A 11 -31.95 15.36 23.62
C GLY A 11 -31.69 13.88 23.36
N SER A 12 -30.42 13.58 23.23
CA SER A 12 -29.74 12.29 23.33
C SER A 12 -30.48 11.18 24.08
N ASP A 13 -30.43 9.94 23.56
CA ASP A 13 -29.64 8.92 24.25
C ASP A 13 -29.17 7.79 23.33
N ALA A 14 -28.12 7.09 23.76
CA ALA A 14 -27.50 5.96 23.04
C ALA A 14 -27.98 4.60 23.59
N THR A 15 -27.45 3.50 23.01
CA THR A 15 -27.69 2.04 23.26
C THR A 15 -28.62 1.36 22.23
N SER A 16 -28.41 0.09 21.83
CA SER A 16 -27.22 -0.77 21.94
C SER A 16 -27.22 -1.80 20.79
N GLY A 17 -26.07 -1.96 20.11
CA GLY A 17 -25.87 -2.99 19.09
C GLY A 17 -24.79 -3.97 19.55
N LYS A 18 -25.18 -5.20 19.91
CA LYS A 18 -24.24 -6.22 20.41
C LYS A 18 -23.35 -6.76 19.28
N TRP A 19 -22.04 -6.60 19.43
CA TRP A 19 -21.05 -7.25 18.57
C TRP A 19 -20.82 -8.70 19.00
N VAL A 20 -20.82 -9.62 18.04
CA VAL A 20 -20.47 -11.03 18.25
C VAL A 20 -18.97 -11.20 18.12
N LEU A 21 -18.28 -11.46 19.23
CA LEU A 21 -16.86 -11.77 19.29
C LEU A 21 -16.59 -13.18 18.76
N TYR A 22 -16.03 -13.29 17.55
CA TYR A 22 -15.32 -14.50 17.12
C TYR A 22 -13.90 -14.50 17.70
N ARG A 23 -13.56 -15.53 18.49
CA ARG A 23 -12.18 -15.75 18.96
C ARG A 23 -11.37 -16.46 17.87
N PRO A 24 -10.08 -16.09 17.66
CA PRO A 24 -9.15 -16.94 16.91
C PRO A 24 -8.87 -18.24 17.67
N ALA A 25 -8.78 -19.36 16.95
CA ALA A 25 -8.30 -20.62 17.51
C ALA A 25 -6.77 -20.63 17.58
N ALA A 26 -6.21 -21.06 18.71
CA ALA A 26 -4.76 -21.19 18.86
C ALA A 26 -4.26 -22.47 18.15
N LEU A 27 -3.34 -22.31 17.20
CA LEU A 27 -2.58 -23.42 16.63
C LEU A 27 -1.46 -23.82 17.59
N ARG A 28 -1.42 -25.12 17.93
CA ARG A 28 -0.26 -25.75 18.59
C ARG A 28 0.61 -26.45 17.53
N PRO A 29 1.94 -26.50 17.72
CA PRO A 29 2.82 -27.21 16.79
C PRO A 29 2.64 -28.73 16.94
N ALA A 30 2.63 -29.44 15.81
CA ALA A 30 2.77 -30.89 15.77
C ALA A 30 4.25 -31.26 15.66
N ILE A 31 4.75 -32.05 16.62
CA ILE A 31 6.11 -32.58 16.60
C ILE A 31 6.11 -33.81 15.68
N ALA A 32 7.01 -33.82 14.69
CA ALA A 32 7.24 -34.98 13.84
C ALA A 32 8.27 -35.91 14.48
N GLY A 33 8.00 -37.22 14.47
CA GLY A 33 8.95 -38.22 14.89
C GLY A 33 8.47 -39.63 14.61
N MET A 34 9.00 -40.26 13.55
CA MET A 34 9.44 -41.66 13.58
C MET A 34 10.26 -42.02 12.33
N GLU A 35 11.30 -42.81 12.55
CA GLU A 35 12.18 -43.39 11.54
C GLU A 35 11.52 -44.61 10.87
N GLY A 36 12.04 -45.10 9.72
CA GLY A 36 11.61 -46.43 9.25
C GLY A 36 11.92 -46.91 7.83
N ARG A 37 13.21 -46.99 7.43
CA ARG A 37 13.81 -48.02 6.53
C ARG A 37 13.13 -48.40 5.17
N GLY A 38 13.91 -48.23 4.09
CA GLY A 38 14.52 -49.39 3.39
C GLY A 38 13.95 -49.88 2.04
N GLY A 39 14.86 -50.23 1.10
CA GLY A 39 14.60 -50.92 -0.18
C GLY A 39 14.32 -49.95 -1.35
N ALA A 40 15.12 -49.74 -2.40
CA ALA A 40 16.01 -50.57 -3.24
C ALA A 40 15.30 -51.20 -4.47
N GLU A 41 15.88 -50.94 -5.67
CA GLU A 41 15.60 -51.54 -7.00
C GLU A 41 14.19 -51.29 -7.61
N GLY A 42 14.00 -51.21 -8.93
CA GLY A 42 14.95 -51.21 -10.05
C GLY A 42 14.27 -51.00 -11.43
N VAL A 43 15.04 -50.42 -12.37
CA VAL A 43 15.13 -50.61 -13.83
C VAL A 43 13.93 -51.15 -14.67
N ASN A 44 13.80 -50.61 -15.89
CA ASN A 44 12.90 -50.93 -17.04
C ASN A 44 11.55 -50.20 -17.07
N GLY A 45 10.99 -49.83 -18.24
CA GLY A 45 11.54 -49.92 -19.60
C GLY A 45 10.47 -50.19 -20.67
N CYS A 46 10.58 -49.48 -21.81
CA CYS A 46 9.85 -49.68 -23.07
C CYS A 46 8.34 -49.35 -23.19
N ARG A 47 8.04 -48.62 -24.29
CA ARG A 47 7.03 -48.85 -25.37
C ARG A 47 5.67 -49.46 -24.97
N GLY A 48 4.53 -49.02 -25.49
CA GLY A 48 4.25 -48.18 -26.67
C GLY A 48 2.97 -48.67 -27.39
N SER A 49 2.57 -48.04 -28.50
CA SER A 49 1.35 -48.35 -29.32
C SER A 49 0.04 -47.82 -28.72
N ARG A 50 -0.64 -46.83 -29.32
CA ARG A 50 -1.42 -46.81 -30.58
C ARG A 50 -2.81 -47.48 -30.51
N GLY A 51 -3.83 -46.62 -30.31
CA GLY A 51 -4.97 -46.53 -31.24
C GLY A 51 -6.20 -47.42 -31.05
N ALA A 52 -7.36 -46.78 -30.84
CA ALA A 52 -8.64 -47.17 -31.44
C ALA A 52 -9.60 -45.95 -31.47
N ARG A 53 -10.56 -45.95 -32.41
CA ARG A 53 -11.58 -44.92 -32.63
C ARG A 53 -12.98 -45.39 -32.19
N ALA A 54 -13.90 -44.43 -32.13
CA ALA A 54 -15.37 -44.57 -32.07
C ALA A 54 -15.95 -45.04 -30.73
N GLY A 55 -17.16 -44.63 -30.33
CA GLY A 55 -18.10 -43.68 -30.94
C GLY A 55 -19.53 -43.88 -30.37
N LEU A 56 -20.47 -42.98 -30.69
CA LEU A 56 -21.90 -42.97 -30.24
C LEU A 56 -22.15 -42.50 -28.78
N ARG A 57 -23.31 -41.95 -28.39
CA ARG A 57 -24.24 -40.93 -28.98
C ARG A 57 -25.33 -40.60 -27.94
N PHE A 58 -25.46 -39.33 -27.48
CA PHE A 58 -26.66 -38.67 -26.90
C PHE A 58 -27.39 -39.32 -25.67
N PRO A 59 -28.37 -38.64 -25.01
CA PRO A 59 -28.80 -37.24 -25.08
C PRO A 59 -28.63 -36.47 -23.75
N GLY A 60 -28.98 -35.17 -23.74
CA GLY A 60 -29.03 -34.34 -22.53
C GLY A 60 -30.45 -34.15 -21.98
N ALA A 61 -30.56 -33.50 -20.81
CA ALA A 61 -31.82 -33.00 -20.25
C ALA A 61 -31.58 -31.68 -19.50
N ALA A 62 -32.55 -30.78 -19.53
CA ALA A 62 -32.47 -29.46 -18.92
C ALA A 62 -33.57 -29.27 -17.85
N GLY A 63 -33.19 -28.65 -16.73
CA GLY A 63 -33.97 -27.61 -16.05
C GLY A 63 -35.28 -27.94 -15.31
N LEU A 64 -35.60 -26.99 -14.41
CA LEU A 64 -36.82 -26.82 -13.59
C LEU A 64 -36.83 -27.63 -12.26
N ALA A 65 -37.03 -27.11 -11.04
CA ALA A 65 -37.44 -25.83 -10.43
C ALA A 65 -38.70 -26.04 -9.57
N ARG A 66 -38.63 -25.61 -8.29
CA ARG A 66 -39.73 -25.24 -7.33
C ARG A 66 -40.93 -26.21 -7.23
N ARG A 67 -41.44 -26.54 -6.04
CA ARG A 67 -41.97 -25.56 -5.07
C ARG A 67 -42.23 -26.23 -3.70
N TRP A 68 -42.23 -25.42 -2.64
CA TRP A 68 -42.61 -25.80 -1.28
C TRP A 68 -44.13 -25.90 -1.11
N LEU A 69 -44.59 -26.77 -0.20
CA LEU A 69 -45.87 -26.66 0.49
C LEU A 69 -45.85 -27.40 1.86
N GLU A 70 -46.19 -26.62 2.89
CA GLU A 70 -46.88 -26.95 4.16
C GLU A 70 -46.33 -27.90 5.26
N MET A 71 -46.45 -27.34 6.48
CA MET A 71 -46.35 -27.87 7.85
C MET A 71 -47.64 -28.66 8.22
N PRO A 72 -47.74 -29.49 9.31
CA PRO A 72 -47.33 -29.09 10.66
C PRO A 72 -46.89 -30.15 11.72
N GLY A 73 -45.94 -29.72 12.57
CA GLY A 73 -46.01 -29.70 14.04
C GLY A 73 -46.37 -30.95 14.88
N ARG A 74 -45.44 -31.37 15.76
CA ARG A 74 -45.71 -31.63 17.20
C ARG A 74 -44.41 -31.75 18.03
N ALA A 75 -44.46 -31.30 19.28
CA ALA A 75 -43.36 -31.42 20.24
C ALA A 75 -43.56 -32.62 21.19
N ARG A 76 -42.45 -33.22 21.68
CA ARG A 76 -42.44 -34.11 22.86
C ARG A 76 -41.18 -33.88 23.70
N ARG A 77 -41.34 -33.94 25.03
CA ARG A 77 -40.27 -33.94 26.05
C ARG A 77 -39.77 -35.37 26.29
N LEU A 78 -38.53 -35.48 26.77
CA LEU A 78 -37.88 -36.52 27.60
C LEU A 78 -36.43 -36.01 27.82
N GLY A 79 -35.66 -36.27 28.88
CA GLY A 79 -35.81 -36.99 30.15
C GLY A 79 -34.42 -37.01 30.85
N ARG A 80 -34.31 -37.02 32.18
CA ARG A 80 -33.02 -37.15 32.92
C ARG A 80 -32.61 -38.63 33.07
N PRO A 81 -31.30 -38.90 33.28
CA PRO A 81 -30.80 -39.35 34.61
C PRO A 81 -29.51 -38.56 35.01
N VAL A 82 -29.10 -38.32 36.27
CA VAL A 82 -28.71 -39.20 37.41
C VAL A 82 -27.62 -40.21 37.01
N GLY A 83 -26.41 -40.27 37.59
CA GLY A 83 -25.71 -39.43 38.58
C GLY A 83 -24.84 -40.29 39.51
N ASP A 84 -23.52 -40.05 39.61
CA ASP A 84 -22.69 -40.63 40.67
C ASP A 84 -21.40 -39.82 41.00
N SER A 85 -20.98 -39.97 42.27
CA SER A 85 -19.70 -39.76 42.96
C SER A 85 -18.68 -38.69 42.50
N GLY A 86 -18.31 -37.81 43.44
CA GLY A 86 -17.20 -36.88 43.29
C GLY A 86 -16.37 -36.73 44.57
N THR A 87 -15.04 -36.83 44.44
CA THR A 87 -14.04 -36.44 45.47
C THR A 87 -12.76 -35.83 44.88
N GLY A 88 -12.56 -35.85 43.55
CA GLY A 88 -11.32 -35.41 42.90
C GLY A 88 -11.31 -33.99 42.29
N VAL A 89 -12.44 -33.26 42.31
CA VAL A 89 -12.60 -32.01 41.56
C VAL A 89 -12.28 -30.76 42.39
N ASP A 90 -12.71 -30.71 43.66
CA ASP A 90 -12.56 -29.50 44.48
C ASP A 90 -11.13 -29.23 44.96
N LEU A 91 -10.31 -30.28 45.17
CA LEU A 91 -8.90 -30.09 45.51
C LEU A 91 -8.14 -29.41 44.35
N LYS A 92 -8.35 -29.87 43.11
CA LYS A 92 -7.75 -29.28 41.91
C LYS A 92 -8.23 -27.83 41.68
N ARG A 93 -9.52 -27.56 41.92
CA ARG A 93 -10.09 -26.21 41.81
C ARG A 93 -9.55 -25.24 42.87
N THR A 94 -9.25 -25.73 44.06
CA THR A 94 -8.69 -24.94 45.17
C THR A 94 -7.21 -24.63 44.94
N VAL A 95 -6.42 -25.61 44.51
CA VAL A 95 -5.01 -25.40 44.10
C VAL A 95 -4.93 -24.42 42.92
N TYR A 96 -5.77 -24.56 41.90
CA TYR A 96 -5.77 -23.65 40.74
C TYR A 96 -6.11 -22.20 41.13
N LYS A 97 -7.08 -21.99 42.04
CA LYS A 97 -7.38 -20.66 42.59
C LYS A 97 -6.21 -20.08 43.38
N SER A 98 -5.55 -20.89 44.21
CA SER A 98 -4.38 -20.45 44.99
C SER A 98 -3.21 -20.02 44.09
N VAL A 99 -2.89 -20.82 43.07
CA VAL A 99 -1.85 -20.51 42.07
C VAL A 99 -2.19 -19.28 41.24
N CYS A 100 -3.46 -19.08 40.84
CA CYS A 100 -3.86 -17.88 40.12
C CYS A 100 -3.79 -16.61 40.98
N LEU A 101 -4.18 -16.70 42.26
CA LEU A 101 -4.10 -15.58 43.21
C LEU A 101 -2.65 -15.20 43.50
N SER A 102 -1.76 -16.17 43.71
CA SER A 102 -0.34 -15.88 43.92
C SER A 102 0.33 -15.30 42.67
N LEU A 103 0.01 -15.79 41.46
CA LEU A 103 0.50 -15.17 40.22
C LEU A 103 0.01 -13.72 40.06
N ALA A 104 -1.27 -13.46 40.33
CA ALA A 104 -1.85 -12.13 40.22
C ALA A 104 -1.20 -11.13 41.22
N LEU A 105 -0.91 -11.57 42.44
CA LEU A 105 -0.19 -10.79 43.44
C LEU A 105 1.25 -10.49 43.01
N LEU A 106 1.94 -11.46 42.41
CA LEU A 106 3.31 -11.31 41.92
C LEU A 106 3.39 -10.33 40.73
N VAL A 107 2.41 -10.37 39.82
CA VAL A 107 2.26 -9.37 38.74
C VAL A 107 1.91 -7.99 39.31
N ALA A 108 1.01 -7.89 40.29
CA ALA A 108 0.67 -6.61 40.91
C ALA A 108 1.88 -5.96 41.61
N VAL A 109 2.65 -6.74 42.39
CA VAL A 109 3.86 -6.26 43.08
C VAL A 109 4.94 -5.83 42.08
N THR A 110 5.19 -6.60 41.02
CA THR A 110 6.21 -6.23 40.00
C THR A 110 5.83 -5.01 39.18
N VAL A 111 4.54 -4.79 38.90
CA VAL A 111 4.05 -3.55 38.30
C VAL A 111 4.20 -2.38 39.28
N PHE A 112 3.81 -2.54 40.54
CA PHE A 112 3.86 -1.48 41.55
C PHE A 112 5.30 -1.05 41.89
N GLN A 113 6.23 -2.02 41.96
CA GLN A 113 7.67 -1.75 42.15
C GLN A 113 8.29 -1.01 40.96
N ARG A 114 7.86 -1.28 39.72
CA ARG A 114 8.33 -0.54 38.53
C ARG A 114 7.73 0.87 38.41
N SER A 115 6.57 1.13 39.01
CA SER A 115 6.00 2.49 39.08
C SER A 115 6.58 3.38 40.18
N LEU A 116 7.44 2.85 41.05
CA LEU A 116 7.98 3.57 42.22
C LEU A 116 9.48 3.91 42.14
N THR A 117 10.15 3.63 41.01
CA THR A 117 11.54 4.07 40.78
C THR A 117 11.57 5.39 39.97
N PRO A 118 11.94 6.53 40.57
CA PRO A 118 12.09 7.78 39.84
C PRO A 118 13.49 7.87 39.20
N SER A 119 13.57 7.74 37.88
CA SER A 119 14.81 8.01 37.14
C SER A 119 15.03 9.52 37.02
N GLN A 120 15.85 10.07 37.91
CA GLN A 120 16.46 11.39 37.75
C GLN A 120 17.61 11.35 36.71
N PHE A 121 18.13 12.53 36.34
CA PHE A 121 19.22 12.80 35.36
C PHE A 121 18.78 12.62 33.87
N LEU A 122 18.61 13.68 33.07
CA LEU A 122 19.42 14.90 32.94
C LEU A 122 18.55 16.15 32.74
N GLN A 123 18.98 17.28 33.29
CA GLN A 123 18.34 18.59 33.15
C GLN A 123 19.40 19.64 32.84
N GLU A 124 19.30 20.29 31.69
CA GLU A 124 20.16 21.42 31.27
C GLU A 124 19.29 22.61 30.78
N PRO A 125 19.84 23.84 30.71
CA PRO A 125 19.07 25.03 31.10
C PRO A 125 18.22 25.69 29.99
N PRO A 126 17.31 26.62 30.34
CA PRO A 126 16.48 27.32 29.35
C PRO A 126 17.29 28.34 28.53
N PRO A 127 16.99 28.52 27.23
CA PRO A 127 17.64 29.53 26.39
C PRO A 127 17.14 30.95 26.73
N ALA A 128 18.05 31.92 26.57
CA ALA A 128 17.82 33.33 26.87
C ALA A 128 16.88 34.04 25.89
N SER A 129 16.33 35.17 26.32
CA SER A 129 15.36 35.98 25.58
C SER A 129 15.97 36.88 24.49
N LEU A 130 15.28 36.90 23.35
CA LEU A 130 15.16 38.01 22.37
C LEU A 130 16.41 38.82 21.97
N ARG A 131 16.80 38.69 20.70
CA ARG A 131 17.14 39.85 19.86
C ARG A 131 16.36 39.84 18.56
N GLN A 132 15.68 40.96 18.29
CA GLN A 132 15.00 41.22 17.02
C GLN A 132 16.03 41.36 15.89
N GLN A 133 15.77 40.75 14.74
CA GLN A 133 16.36 41.19 13.47
C GLN A 133 15.26 41.51 12.45
N LYS A 134 15.55 42.51 11.62
CA LYS A 134 14.60 43.20 10.75
C LYS A 134 14.04 42.29 9.66
N ALA A 135 12.75 42.44 9.37
CA ALA A 135 12.10 41.79 8.24
C ALA A 135 12.75 42.19 6.91
N GLN A 136 13.16 41.20 6.12
CA GLN A 136 13.34 41.35 4.67
C GLN A 136 12.09 40.87 3.94
N LYS A 137 11.72 41.64 2.91
CA LYS A 137 10.42 41.63 2.24
C LYS A 137 10.42 40.61 1.10
N PRO A 138 9.59 39.54 1.13
CA PRO A 138 9.45 38.67 -0.03
C PRO A 138 8.70 39.41 -1.14
N SER A 139 9.32 39.54 -2.30
CA SER A 139 8.69 40.05 -3.52
C SER A 139 7.64 39.05 -4.01
N GLY A 140 6.37 39.34 -3.74
CA GLY A 140 5.25 38.53 -4.24
C GLY A 140 5.10 38.68 -5.75
N LEU A 141 5.46 37.64 -6.51
CA LEU A 141 5.06 37.50 -7.90
C LEU A 141 3.65 36.86 -7.94
N LEU A 142 2.66 37.61 -8.40
CA LEU A 142 1.31 37.11 -8.59
C LEU A 142 1.29 36.14 -9.79
N VAL A 143 0.98 34.87 -9.53
CA VAL A 143 0.82 33.86 -10.59
C VAL A 143 -0.63 33.83 -11.07
N ASN A 144 -0.82 34.06 -12.37
CA ASN A 144 -2.09 33.99 -13.06
C ASN A 144 -2.43 32.51 -13.38
N PRO A 145 -3.66 32.00 -13.10
CA PRO A 145 -4.09 30.66 -13.52
C PRO A 145 -3.84 30.31 -14.99
N ASP A 146 -3.82 31.30 -15.89
CA ASP A 146 -3.57 31.09 -17.32
C ASP A 146 -2.09 30.80 -17.68
N SER A 147 -1.14 30.94 -16.74
CA SER A 147 0.29 30.74 -17.05
C SER A 147 0.73 29.28 -17.09
N PHE A 148 -0.09 28.33 -16.62
CA PHE A 148 0.26 26.90 -16.56
C PHE A 148 0.56 26.29 -17.95
N TRP A 149 -0.09 26.76 -19.02
CA TRP A 149 -0.10 26.08 -20.33
C TRP A 149 0.50 26.88 -21.50
N LYS A 150 1.29 27.93 -21.24
CA LYS A 150 1.99 28.62 -22.34
C LYS A 150 3.21 27.82 -22.78
N SER A 151 3.33 27.55 -24.08
CA SER A 151 4.43 26.78 -24.64
C SER A 151 5.79 27.37 -24.28
N ALA A 152 6.72 26.51 -23.86
CA ALA A 152 8.10 26.89 -23.61
C ALA A 152 8.80 27.36 -24.90
N LYS A 153 8.87 28.68 -25.09
CA LYS A 153 9.75 29.36 -26.03
C LYS A 153 10.55 30.45 -25.32
N GLU A 154 11.37 30.03 -24.35
CA GLU A 154 12.58 30.73 -23.94
C GLU A 154 13.44 29.74 -23.13
N VAL A 155 14.32 29.01 -23.84
CA VAL A 155 15.33 28.17 -23.19
C VAL A 155 16.47 29.09 -22.77
N VAL A 156 16.38 29.62 -21.55
CA VAL A 156 17.55 30.21 -20.89
C VAL A 156 18.41 29.06 -20.38
N THR A 157 19.55 28.84 -21.03
CA THR A 157 20.53 27.83 -20.63
C THR A 157 20.99 28.08 -19.19
N PRO A 158 20.79 27.15 -18.23
CA PRO A 158 21.27 27.33 -16.88
C PRO A 158 22.80 27.28 -16.85
N THR A 159 23.43 28.33 -16.31
CA THR A 159 24.85 28.30 -15.94
C THR A 159 25.08 27.15 -14.96
N PRO A 160 26.13 26.31 -15.11
CA PRO A 160 26.35 25.17 -14.24
C PRO A 160 26.85 25.60 -12.86
N VAL A 161 25.91 25.98 -11.99
CA VAL A 161 26.14 26.01 -10.54
C VAL A 161 26.17 24.56 -10.09
N VAL A 162 27.35 24.08 -9.66
CA VAL A 162 27.50 22.74 -9.07
C VAL A 162 26.85 22.75 -7.69
N SER A 163 25.52 22.63 -7.63
CA SER A 163 24.81 22.34 -6.40
C SER A 163 25.22 20.94 -5.93
N ARG A 164 25.96 20.85 -4.83
CA ARG A 164 26.19 19.57 -4.15
C ARG A 164 24.82 18.95 -3.84
N ARG A 165 24.57 17.71 -4.27
CA ARG A 165 23.38 16.96 -3.84
C ARG A 165 23.36 16.89 -2.30
N PRO A 166 22.19 17.04 -1.64
CA PRO A 166 22.10 16.85 -0.19
C PRO A 166 22.60 15.46 0.19
N GLN A 167 23.45 15.36 1.22
CA GLN A 167 23.98 14.08 1.71
C GLN A 167 23.02 13.37 2.68
N ALA A 168 21.96 14.05 3.10
CA ALA A 168 20.92 13.53 3.98
C ALA A 168 19.62 14.33 3.78
N TRP A 169 18.51 13.80 4.29
CA TRP A 169 17.24 14.51 4.36
C TRP A 169 17.37 15.75 5.25
N ASP A 170 17.15 16.92 4.66
CA ASP A 170 17.42 18.24 5.23
C ASP A 170 16.17 18.95 5.80
N VAL A 171 14.98 18.39 5.56
CA VAL A 171 13.70 18.99 5.97
C VAL A 171 13.36 18.55 7.40
N ASN A 172 13.83 19.31 8.39
CA ASN A 172 13.63 19.01 9.80
C ASN A 172 12.33 19.60 10.38
N THR A 173 11.74 20.61 9.73
CA THR A 173 10.46 21.22 10.11
C THR A 173 9.67 21.64 8.89
N THR A 174 8.34 21.52 8.94
CA THR A 174 7.45 22.07 7.90
C THR A 174 6.76 23.33 8.41
N ASN A 175 7.36 24.49 8.15
CA ASN A 175 6.71 25.79 8.35
C ASN A 175 5.72 26.06 7.20
N CYS A 176 4.63 25.30 7.17
CA CYS A 176 3.56 25.35 6.18
C CYS A 176 2.33 26.05 6.77
N SER A 177 1.78 27.03 6.06
CA SER A 177 0.57 27.75 6.43
C SER A 177 -0.44 27.73 5.28
N ALA A 178 -1.73 27.90 5.57
CA ALA A 178 -2.75 27.91 4.53
C ALA A 178 -2.60 29.15 3.64
N ASN A 179 -2.66 29.00 2.32
CA ASN A 179 -2.69 30.13 1.39
C ASN A 179 -4.06 30.83 1.40
N VAL A 180 -4.29 31.64 2.44
CA VAL A 180 -5.58 32.32 2.70
C VAL A 180 -6.04 33.24 1.55
N ASN A 181 -5.13 33.69 0.68
CA ASN A 181 -5.47 34.51 -0.49
C ASN A 181 -6.46 33.82 -1.44
N LEU A 182 -6.47 32.48 -1.46
CA LEU A 182 -7.43 31.70 -2.25
C LEU A 182 -8.85 31.78 -1.70
N THR A 183 -9.04 32.00 -0.40
CA THR A 183 -10.37 32.00 0.24
C THR A 183 -11.26 33.16 -0.22
N HIS A 184 -10.66 34.27 -0.69
CA HIS A 184 -11.35 35.42 -1.27
C HIS A 184 -11.83 35.19 -2.71
N GLN A 185 -11.42 34.08 -3.35
CA GLN A 185 -11.79 33.78 -4.74
C GLN A 185 -13.14 33.06 -4.80
N SER A 186 -14.08 33.59 -5.59
CA SER A 186 -15.42 32.99 -5.76
C SER A 186 -15.38 31.56 -6.32
N TRP A 187 -14.45 31.29 -7.25
CA TRP A 187 -14.26 29.95 -7.81
C TRP A 187 -13.76 28.94 -6.77
N PHE A 188 -13.00 29.37 -5.76
CA PHE A 188 -12.48 28.51 -4.70
C PHE A 188 -13.58 28.14 -3.71
N GLN A 189 -14.45 29.09 -3.36
CA GLN A 189 -15.60 28.87 -2.47
C GLN A 189 -16.59 27.83 -3.05
N GLY A 190 -16.69 27.71 -4.38
CA GLY A 190 -17.50 26.69 -5.06
C GLY A 190 -16.90 25.29 -5.17
N LEU A 191 -15.67 25.07 -4.67
CA LEU A 191 -15.01 23.76 -4.66
C LEU A 191 -15.44 22.90 -3.47
N GLU A 192 -15.31 21.58 -3.63
CA GLU A 192 -15.55 20.64 -2.53
C GLU A 192 -14.41 20.73 -1.49
N PRO A 193 -14.67 20.49 -0.18
CA PRO A 193 -13.70 20.79 0.88
C PRO A 193 -12.33 20.13 0.72
N HIS A 194 -12.27 18.95 0.10
CA HIS A 194 -11.01 18.24 -0.15
C HIS A 194 -10.15 18.92 -1.24
N PHE A 195 -10.75 19.57 -2.25
CA PHE A 195 -10.02 20.43 -3.20
C PHE A 195 -9.61 21.75 -2.58
N GLN A 196 -10.46 22.35 -1.73
CA GLN A 196 -10.11 23.56 -0.99
C GLN A 196 -8.86 23.31 -0.12
N GLN A 197 -8.89 22.23 0.68
CA GLN A 197 -7.76 21.79 1.49
C GLN A 197 -6.49 21.56 0.65
N PHE A 198 -6.61 20.83 -0.47
CA PHE A 198 -5.47 20.60 -1.36
C PHE A 198 -4.86 21.90 -1.88
N LEU A 199 -5.67 22.83 -2.39
CA LEU A 199 -5.19 24.08 -2.97
C LEU A 199 -4.59 25.04 -1.92
N LEU A 200 -5.15 25.11 -0.71
CA LEU A 200 -4.60 25.92 0.39
C LEU A 200 -3.17 25.51 0.74
N TYR A 201 -2.86 24.22 0.65
CA TYR A 201 -1.58 23.64 1.07
C TYR A 201 -0.71 23.11 -0.07
N ARG A 202 -1.10 23.33 -1.34
CA ARG A 202 -0.41 22.83 -2.56
C ARG A 202 1.07 23.23 -2.66
N HIS A 203 1.46 24.32 -2.00
CA HIS A 203 2.83 24.83 -1.97
C HIS A 203 3.71 24.15 -0.91
N CYS A 204 3.12 23.38 0.01
CA CYS A 204 3.82 22.65 1.06
C CYS A 204 4.24 21.27 0.53
N ARG A 205 5.46 21.21 -0.02
CA ARG A 205 5.93 20.06 -0.80
C ARG A 205 6.65 19.00 0.04
N TYR A 206 7.50 19.41 0.98
CA TYR A 206 8.39 18.51 1.71
C TYR A 206 8.16 18.56 3.22
N PHE A 207 8.23 17.38 3.85
CA PHE A 207 7.93 17.15 5.26
C PHE A 207 9.04 16.32 5.95
N PRO A 208 9.21 16.44 7.28
CA PRO A 208 10.12 15.60 8.05
C PRO A 208 9.94 14.11 7.82
N MET A 209 11.06 13.38 7.85
CA MET A 209 11.06 11.93 7.98
C MET A 209 10.85 11.55 9.45
N LEU A 210 10.03 10.52 9.65
CA LEU A 210 9.75 9.91 10.95
C LEU A 210 10.44 8.55 11.09
N LEU A 211 10.51 7.79 9.98
CA LEU A 211 11.18 6.49 9.86
C LEU A 211 11.97 6.49 8.54
N ASN A 212 13.22 6.00 8.57
CA ASN A 212 14.18 6.13 7.47
C ASN A 212 15.19 4.97 7.48
N HIS A 213 15.48 4.40 6.30
CA HIS A 213 16.36 3.25 6.11
C HIS A 213 17.40 3.46 4.99
N PRO A 214 18.34 4.41 5.12
CA PRO A 214 19.38 4.62 4.11
C PRO A 214 20.24 3.36 3.89
N GLU A 215 20.37 2.50 4.91
CA GLU A 215 21.13 1.25 4.85
C GLU A 215 20.57 0.26 3.80
N LYS A 216 19.27 0.32 3.48
CA LYS A 216 18.66 -0.53 2.44
C LYS A 216 19.24 -0.28 1.04
N CYS A 217 19.85 0.88 0.81
CA CYS A 217 20.55 1.23 -0.42
C CYS A 217 22.08 1.05 -0.34
N SER A 218 22.58 0.38 0.71
CA SER A 218 23.99 0.00 0.81
C SER A 218 24.34 -1.11 -0.17
N GLY A 219 25.43 -0.93 -0.92
CA GLY A 219 25.94 -1.91 -1.87
C GLY A 219 25.24 -1.87 -3.23
N ASP A 220 25.38 -2.94 -4.00
CA ASP A 220 24.85 -3.03 -5.37
C ASP A 220 23.37 -3.42 -5.37
N VAL A 221 22.46 -2.45 -5.40
CA VAL A 221 21.01 -2.68 -5.49
C VAL A 221 20.56 -2.72 -6.95
N TYR A 222 20.20 -3.92 -7.42
CA TYR A 222 19.69 -4.13 -8.78
C TYR A 222 18.24 -3.65 -8.94
N LEU A 223 17.38 -4.00 -7.97
CA LEU A 223 15.96 -3.66 -8.00
C LEU A 223 15.48 -3.20 -6.62
N LEU A 224 15.00 -1.96 -6.53
CA LEU A 224 14.28 -1.47 -5.37
C LEU A 224 12.77 -1.63 -5.61
N VAL A 225 12.12 -2.44 -4.77
CA VAL A 225 10.68 -2.69 -4.74
C VAL A 225 10.04 -1.70 -3.77
N VAL A 226 9.19 -0.82 -4.29
CA VAL A 226 8.69 0.35 -3.55
C VAL A 226 7.17 0.32 -3.54
N VAL A 227 6.59 0.15 -2.36
CA VAL A 227 5.17 -0.15 -2.20
C VAL A 227 4.45 1.00 -1.51
N LYS A 228 3.51 1.64 -2.22
CA LYS A 228 2.59 2.61 -1.62
C LYS A 228 1.65 1.88 -0.65
N SER A 229 1.75 2.18 0.63
CA SER A 229 0.88 1.64 1.68
C SER A 229 0.39 2.75 2.62
N ILE A 230 -0.54 2.43 3.52
CA ILE A 230 -1.00 3.30 4.59
C ILE A 230 -0.80 2.61 5.94
N ILE A 231 -0.64 3.40 7.01
CA ILE A 231 -0.24 2.91 8.33
C ILE A 231 -1.04 1.69 8.85
N ALA A 232 -2.36 1.65 8.60
CA ALA A 232 -3.24 0.58 9.07
C ALA A 232 -3.06 -0.78 8.35
N GLN A 233 -2.51 -0.82 7.12
CA GLN A 233 -2.46 -2.00 6.24
C GLN A 233 -1.26 -2.93 6.53
N HIS A 234 -1.02 -3.21 7.81
CA HIS A 234 0.04 -4.11 8.28
C HIS A 234 -0.09 -5.54 7.69
N ASP A 235 -1.31 -6.03 7.50
CA ASP A 235 -1.62 -7.33 6.90
C ASP A 235 -1.27 -7.41 5.41
N ARG A 236 -1.47 -6.31 4.65
CA ARG A 236 -0.98 -6.19 3.27
C ARG A 236 0.54 -6.24 3.21
N ARG A 237 1.22 -5.42 4.03
CA ARG A 237 2.70 -5.39 4.08
C ARG A 237 3.28 -6.76 4.42
N GLU A 238 2.73 -7.44 5.43
CA GLU A 238 3.16 -8.77 5.83
C GLU A 238 2.94 -9.82 4.72
N ALA A 239 1.77 -9.82 4.07
CA ALA A 239 1.54 -10.71 2.93
C ALA A 239 2.51 -10.46 1.76
N ILE A 240 2.92 -9.20 1.55
CA ILE A 240 3.91 -8.82 0.54
C ILE A 240 5.31 -9.32 0.91
N ARG A 241 5.75 -9.15 2.17
CA ARG A 241 7.03 -9.69 2.69
C ARG A 241 7.13 -11.20 2.54
N GLN A 242 6.04 -11.92 2.79
CA GLN A 242 5.96 -13.38 2.65
C GLN A 242 5.93 -13.85 1.18
N THR A 243 5.64 -12.97 0.22
CA THR A 243 5.43 -13.32 -1.20
C THR A 243 6.40 -12.56 -2.12
N TRP A 244 5.89 -11.61 -2.91
CA TRP A 244 6.64 -10.96 -3.99
C TRP A 244 7.57 -9.83 -3.54
N GLY A 245 7.39 -9.30 -2.34
CA GLY A 245 8.27 -8.30 -1.73
C GLY A 245 9.45 -8.91 -0.97
N ARG A 246 9.71 -10.22 -1.10
CA ARG A 246 10.81 -10.89 -0.42
C ARG A 246 12.18 -10.43 -0.95
N GLU A 247 12.99 -9.88 -0.06
CA GLU A 247 14.35 -9.41 -0.36
C GLU A 247 15.31 -10.55 -0.72
N GLN A 248 16.33 -10.22 -1.53
CA GLN A 248 17.33 -11.16 -2.04
C GLN A 248 18.69 -10.45 -2.14
N GLU A 249 19.77 -11.03 -1.61
CA GLU A 249 21.12 -10.46 -1.77
C GLU A 249 21.64 -10.48 -3.21
N SER A 250 21.07 -11.36 -4.06
CA SER A 250 21.50 -11.49 -5.45
C SER A 250 20.34 -11.87 -6.35
N ALA A 251 19.89 -10.91 -7.16
CA ALA A 251 18.89 -11.08 -8.20
C ALA A 251 19.39 -12.05 -9.30
N GLY A 252 18.43 -12.63 -10.03
CA GLY A 252 18.67 -13.67 -11.04
C GLY A 252 19.88 -13.39 -11.95
N ARG A 253 20.79 -14.38 -12.01
CA ARG A 253 22.12 -14.34 -12.66
C ARG A 253 23.19 -13.49 -11.94
N GLY A 254 23.05 -13.22 -10.64
CA GLY A 254 24.12 -12.62 -9.83
C GLY A 254 24.19 -11.09 -9.95
N ARG A 255 23.06 -10.43 -10.23
CA ARG A 255 23.05 -9.03 -10.73
C ARG A 255 23.07 -7.92 -9.68
N GLY A 256 23.13 -8.25 -8.39
CA GLY A 256 22.96 -7.30 -7.28
C GLY A 256 21.63 -7.51 -6.55
N ALA A 257 21.41 -6.83 -5.43
CA ALA A 257 20.32 -7.11 -4.50
C ALA A 257 18.92 -6.69 -4.99
N VAL A 258 17.90 -7.38 -4.49
CA VAL A 258 16.51 -6.94 -4.47
C VAL A 258 16.15 -6.50 -3.05
N ARG A 259 15.69 -5.26 -2.90
CA ARG A 259 15.37 -4.62 -1.62
C ARG A 259 13.93 -4.12 -1.65
N THR A 260 13.25 -4.10 -0.51
CA THR A 260 11.84 -3.70 -0.41
C THR A 260 11.67 -2.57 0.58
N LEU A 261 10.86 -1.57 0.22
CA LEU A 261 10.49 -0.43 1.05
C LEU A 261 9.00 -0.12 0.94
N PHE A 262 8.35 0.14 2.07
CA PHE A 262 6.97 0.60 2.16
C PHE A 262 6.92 2.11 2.40
N LEU A 263 6.16 2.83 1.57
CA LEU A 263 6.02 4.29 1.63
C LEU A 263 4.76 4.69 2.39
N LEU A 264 4.91 5.36 3.53
CA LEU A 264 3.81 5.73 4.44
C LEU A 264 3.79 7.24 4.76
N GLY A 265 2.59 7.78 4.99
CA GLY A 265 2.41 8.99 5.77
C GLY A 265 1.87 8.66 7.17
N LYS A 266 1.32 9.66 7.85
CA LYS A 266 0.59 9.50 9.12
C LYS A 266 -0.87 9.11 8.87
N ALA A 267 -1.51 8.50 9.87
CA ALA A 267 -2.94 8.20 9.81
C ALA A 267 -3.76 9.45 9.43
N SER A 268 -4.62 9.32 8.42
CA SER A 268 -5.56 10.38 8.01
C SER A 268 -6.55 10.78 9.12
N LYS A 269 -6.84 9.87 10.06
CA LYS A 269 -7.67 10.16 11.23
C LYS A 269 -6.80 10.47 12.46
N PRO A 270 -6.92 11.66 13.08
CA PRO A 270 -6.13 12.00 14.28
C PRO A 270 -6.37 11.06 15.46
N GLU A 271 -7.61 10.62 15.69
CA GLU A 271 -8.00 9.74 16.80
C GLU A 271 -7.33 8.35 16.79
N GLU A 272 -7.00 7.84 15.61
CA GLU A 272 -6.36 6.52 15.43
C GLU A 272 -4.82 6.63 15.37
N GLN A 273 -4.29 7.85 15.25
CA GLN A 273 -2.89 8.12 14.91
C GLN A 273 -1.91 7.58 15.96
N SER A 274 -2.17 7.79 17.25
CA SER A 274 -1.26 7.34 18.32
C SER A 274 -1.12 5.81 18.38
N HIS A 275 -2.25 5.09 18.31
CA HIS A 275 -2.25 3.63 18.35
C HIS A 275 -1.56 3.02 17.12
N TYR A 276 -1.87 3.53 15.92
CA TYR A 276 -1.22 3.04 14.70
C TYR A 276 0.26 3.41 14.62
N GLN A 277 0.69 4.55 15.16
CA GLN A 277 2.10 4.92 15.20
C GLN A 277 2.93 3.99 16.11
N GLN A 278 2.38 3.56 17.26
CA GLN A 278 3.04 2.59 18.14
C GLN A 278 3.18 1.21 17.48
N LEU A 279 2.14 0.75 16.79
CA LEU A 279 2.19 -0.50 16.02
C LEU A 279 3.19 -0.43 14.86
N LEU A 280 3.22 0.71 14.15
CA LEU A 280 4.16 0.92 13.05
C LEU A 280 5.61 0.94 13.55
N ALA A 281 5.91 1.63 14.65
CA ALA A 281 7.26 1.65 15.22
C ALA A 281 7.73 0.26 15.73
N TYR A 282 6.79 -0.62 16.09
CA TYR A 282 7.11 -2.01 16.42
C TYR A 282 7.37 -2.86 15.16
N GLU A 283 6.57 -2.68 14.11
CA GLU A 283 6.78 -3.30 12.79
C GLU A 283 8.13 -2.89 12.18
N ASP A 284 8.41 -1.58 12.18
CA ASP A 284 9.65 -0.96 11.72
C ASP A 284 10.89 -1.57 12.39
N ARG A 285 10.86 -1.70 13.72
CA ARG A 285 11.94 -2.31 14.50
C ARG A 285 12.20 -3.78 14.14
N ILE A 286 11.24 -4.50 13.56
CA ILE A 286 11.38 -5.90 13.16
C ILE A 286 11.93 -6.02 11.73
N TYR A 287 11.39 -5.24 10.80
CA TYR A 287 11.62 -5.43 9.36
C TYR A 287 12.56 -4.40 8.72
N GLY A 288 12.69 -3.21 9.32
CA GLY A 288 13.56 -2.13 8.85
C GLY A 288 13.26 -1.69 7.42
N ASP A 289 11.98 -1.69 7.01
CA ASP A 289 11.55 -1.53 5.62
C ASP A 289 10.48 -0.44 5.42
N ILE A 290 10.30 0.48 6.37
CA ILE A 290 9.26 1.52 6.33
C ILE A 290 9.89 2.91 6.19
N LEU A 291 9.59 3.60 5.09
CA LEU A 291 9.82 5.03 4.97
C LEU A 291 8.54 5.78 5.37
N GLN A 292 8.63 6.63 6.38
CA GLN A 292 7.48 7.42 6.85
C GLN A 292 7.79 8.92 6.89
N TRP A 293 6.86 9.73 6.39
CA TRP A 293 6.94 11.21 6.44
C TRP A 293 5.78 11.84 7.22
N ASP A 294 6.01 13.04 7.76
CA ASP A 294 5.10 13.79 8.62
C ASP A 294 3.98 14.53 7.86
N PHE A 295 3.31 13.86 6.92
CA PHE A 295 2.09 14.35 6.25
C PHE A 295 0.92 13.38 6.42
N LEU A 296 -0.32 13.88 6.35
CA LEU A 296 -1.52 13.03 6.46
C LEU A 296 -1.70 12.18 5.20
N ASP A 297 -1.69 10.86 5.35
CA ASP A 297 -1.76 9.90 4.25
C ASP A 297 -3.19 9.80 3.71
N SER A 298 -3.45 10.54 2.63
CA SER A 298 -4.77 10.67 1.99
C SER A 298 -4.63 10.53 0.48
N PHE A 299 -5.74 10.27 -0.22
CA PHE A 299 -5.71 10.04 -1.67
C PHE A 299 -5.09 11.20 -2.47
N PHE A 300 -5.36 12.46 -2.08
CA PHE A 300 -4.79 13.64 -2.75
C PHE A 300 -3.34 13.94 -2.33
N ASN A 301 -2.86 13.30 -1.26
CA ASN A 301 -1.48 13.40 -0.78
C ASN A 301 -0.61 12.24 -1.28
N LEU A 302 -1.12 11.35 -2.14
CA LEU A 302 -0.28 10.34 -2.80
C LEU A 302 0.84 11.00 -3.64
N THR A 303 0.58 12.19 -4.19
CA THR A 303 1.60 12.97 -4.92
C THR A 303 2.68 13.48 -3.98
N LEU A 304 2.37 13.78 -2.70
CA LEU A 304 3.39 14.03 -1.69
C LEU A 304 4.23 12.76 -1.48
N LYS A 305 3.59 11.62 -1.24
CA LYS A 305 4.27 10.31 -1.09
C LYS A 305 5.25 10.04 -2.23
N GLU A 306 4.89 10.40 -3.47
CA GLU A 306 5.77 10.27 -4.62
C GLU A 306 6.99 11.20 -4.60
N ILE A 307 6.79 12.52 -4.45
CA ILE A 307 7.93 13.46 -4.49
C ILE A 307 8.89 13.25 -3.31
N HIS A 308 8.40 12.73 -2.18
CA HIS A 308 9.25 12.38 -1.05
C HIS A 308 10.09 11.14 -1.33
N PHE A 309 9.50 10.10 -1.93
CA PHE A 309 10.26 8.92 -2.36
C PHE A 309 11.31 9.27 -3.41
N LEU A 310 10.96 10.07 -4.43
CA LEU A 310 11.92 10.46 -5.47
C LEU A 310 13.08 11.29 -4.91
N LYS A 311 12.81 12.23 -3.98
CA LYS A 311 13.86 12.96 -3.25
C LYS A 311 14.71 12.03 -2.38
N TRP A 312 14.09 11.09 -1.68
CA TRP A 312 14.80 10.11 -0.85
C TRP A 312 15.74 9.23 -1.67
N LEU A 313 15.28 8.78 -2.85
CA LEU A 313 16.05 7.97 -3.78
C LEU A 313 17.28 8.74 -4.31
N ASP A 314 17.13 10.03 -4.66
CA ASP A 314 18.26 10.84 -5.14
C ASP A 314 19.34 11.05 -4.08
N ILE A 315 18.95 11.15 -2.80
CA ILE A 315 19.86 11.31 -1.66
C ILE A 315 20.53 9.99 -1.27
N TYR A 316 19.75 8.91 -1.11
CA TYR A 316 20.19 7.69 -0.45
C TYR A 316 20.39 6.48 -1.36
N CYS A 317 19.85 6.50 -2.58
CA CYS A 317 19.90 5.37 -3.52
C CYS A 317 20.40 5.78 -4.93
N PRO A 318 21.46 6.59 -5.08
CA PRO A 318 21.87 7.15 -6.38
C PRO A 318 22.35 6.10 -7.39
N ASP A 319 22.81 4.93 -6.93
CA ASP A 319 23.36 3.87 -7.78
C ASP A 319 22.36 2.73 -8.08
N VAL A 320 21.10 2.85 -7.63
CA VAL A 320 20.06 1.84 -7.89
C VAL A 320 19.81 1.70 -9.40
N ARG A 321 19.79 0.47 -9.90
CA ARG A 321 19.65 0.25 -11.34
C ARG A 321 18.21 0.41 -11.82
N PHE A 322 17.28 -0.25 -11.13
CA PHE A 322 15.84 -0.20 -11.44
C PHE A 322 15.00 -0.04 -10.19
N VAL A 323 13.84 0.59 -10.36
CA VAL A 323 12.80 0.72 -9.34
C VAL A 323 11.53 0.07 -9.87
N PHE A 324 10.97 -0.86 -9.12
CA PHE A 324 9.57 -1.23 -9.25
C PHE A 324 8.76 -0.43 -8.24
N LYS A 325 7.75 0.31 -8.67
CA LYS A 325 6.81 0.99 -7.78
C LYS A 325 5.41 0.44 -7.97
N GLY A 326 4.71 0.11 -6.88
CA GLY A 326 3.36 -0.45 -6.91
C GLY A 326 2.49 -0.09 -5.70
N ASP A 327 1.23 -0.55 -5.74
CA ASP A 327 0.28 -0.43 -4.63
C ASP A 327 0.32 -1.68 -3.72
N ASP A 328 -0.18 -1.59 -2.48
CA ASP A 328 -0.20 -2.72 -1.54
C ASP A 328 -1.32 -3.77 -1.76
N ASP A 329 -2.08 -3.69 -2.86
CA ASP A 329 -3.04 -4.74 -3.29
C ASP A 329 -2.82 -5.35 -4.67
N VAL A 330 -1.61 -5.28 -5.23
CA VAL A 330 -1.26 -6.05 -6.44
C VAL A 330 -0.65 -7.41 -6.14
N PHE A 331 -0.80 -8.32 -7.10
CA PHE A 331 0.13 -9.43 -7.29
C PHE A 331 1.25 -8.98 -8.23
N VAL A 332 2.49 -9.29 -7.87
CA VAL A 332 3.68 -9.07 -8.71
C VAL A 332 4.39 -10.40 -8.91
N ASN A 333 4.97 -10.63 -10.09
CA ASN A 333 5.86 -11.78 -10.34
C ASN A 333 7.32 -11.32 -10.44
N PRO A 334 8.14 -11.46 -9.38
CA PRO A 334 9.53 -10.99 -9.38
C PRO A 334 10.40 -11.69 -10.43
N THR A 335 10.15 -12.96 -10.72
CA THR A 335 10.88 -13.70 -11.77
C THR A 335 10.67 -13.06 -13.13
N ASN A 336 9.42 -12.76 -13.48
CA ASN A 336 9.07 -12.10 -14.74
C ASN A 336 9.64 -10.67 -14.80
N LEU A 337 9.63 -9.92 -13.68
CA LEU A 337 10.26 -8.58 -13.64
C LEU A 337 11.77 -8.66 -13.92
N LEU A 338 12.47 -9.58 -13.25
CA LEU A 338 13.93 -9.75 -13.40
C LEU A 338 14.33 -10.32 -14.76
N GLU A 339 13.44 -11.08 -15.41
CA GLU A 339 13.62 -11.55 -16.79
C GLU A 339 13.37 -10.41 -17.80
N PHE A 340 12.32 -9.60 -17.64
CA PHE A 340 12.09 -8.41 -18.47
C PHE A 340 13.24 -7.38 -18.37
N LEU A 341 13.79 -7.18 -17.17
CA LEU A 341 14.93 -6.29 -16.93
C LEU A 341 16.28 -6.88 -17.38
N ALA A 342 16.32 -8.17 -17.76
CA ALA A 342 17.57 -8.90 -17.96
C ALA A 342 18.49 -8.30 -19.01
N ASP A 343 17.91 -7.80 -20.10
CA ASP A 343 18.62 -7.30 -21.27
C ASP A 343 18.54 -5.76 -21.38
N ARG A 344 18.01 -5.09 -20.34
CA ARG A 344 17.86 -3.64 -20.24
C ARG A 344 19.08 -2.99 -19.62
N ARG A 345 19.49 -1.84 -20.17
CA ARG A 345 20.56 -1.00 -19.62
C ARG A 345 19.96 0.03 -18.67
N PRO A 346 20.51 0.24 -17.45
CA PRO A 346 20.02 1.27 -16.53
C PRO A 346 20.13 2.71 -17.06
N GLN A 347 20.90 2.92 -18.13
CA GLN A 347 21.02 4.20 -18.85
C GLN A 347 19.94 4.41 -19.92
N GLU A 348 19.08 3.43 -20.19
CA GLU A 348 17.85 3.65 -20.94
C GLU A 348 16.88 4.50 -20.11
N ASP A 349 16.15 5.42 -20.76
CA ASP A 349 15.03 6.16 -20.17
C ASP A 349 13.80 5.26 -20.00
N LEU A 350 14.00 4.10 -19.35
CA LEU A 350 13.00 3.09 -19.13
C LEU A 350 11.96 3.62 -18.14
N PHE A 351 10.72 3.73 -18.62
CA PHE A 351 9.52 3.87 -17.81
C PHE A 351 8.44 3.00 -18.45
N VAL A 352 7.98 1.95 -17.77
CA VAL A 352 7.14 0.92 -18.39
C VAL A 352 6.03 0.42 -17.46
N GLY A 353 4.82 0.27 -18.01
CA GLY A 353 3.63 -0.15 -17.27
C GLY A 353 2.40 -0.30 -18.16
N ASP A 354 1.21 -0.21 -17.57
CA ASP A 354 -0.07 -0.15 -18.29
C ASP A 354 -0.35 1.33 -18.63
N ILE A 355 0.03 1.79 -19.83
CA ILE A 355 0.03 3.22 -20.16
C ILE A 355 -1.33 3.69 -20.72
N LEU A 356 -1.91 4.68 -20.06
CA LEU A 356 -3.15 5.32 -20.47
C LEU A 356 -2.87 6.49 -21.40
N HIS A 357 -3.13 6.30 -22.69
CA HIS A 357 -3.09 7.35 -23.69
C HIS A 357 -4.44 8.08 -23.80
N HIS A 358 -4.40 9.41 -23.98
CA HIS A 358 -5.58 10.27 -24.19
C HIS A 358 -6.66 10.19 -23.10
N ALA A 359 -6.30 9.73 -21.89
CA ALA A 359 -7.20 9.70 -20.75
C ALA A 359 -7.70 11.12 -20.42
N ARG A 360 -9.00 11.26 -20.19
CA ARG A 360 -9.63 12.56 -19.92
C ARG A 360 -9.87 12.76 -18.42
N PRO A 361 -9.72 13.98 -17.89
CA PRO A 361 -10.14 14.29 -16.52
C PRO A 361 -11.61 13.94 -16.32
N ILE A 362 -11.93 13.13 -15.31
CA ILE A 362 -13.32 12.76 -15.04
C ILE A 362 -14.04 13.95 -14.41
N ARG A 363 -15.13 14.41 -15.03
CA ARG A 363 -15.91 15.58 -14.59
C ARG A 363 -17.15 15.23 -13.76
N ARG A 364 -17.34 13.95 -13.43
CA ARG A 364 -18.48 13.43 -12.65
C ARG A 364 -18.11 13.36 -11.16
N LYS A 365 -18.78 14.14 -10.32
CA LYS A 365 -18.42 14.37 -8.89
C LYS A 365 -18.49 13.13 -7.99
N ASP A 366 -19.27 12.11 -8.37
CA ASP A 366 -19.34 10.81 -7.68
C ASP A 366 -18.07 9.95 -7.86
N SER A 367 -17.18 10.32 -8.78
CA SER A 367 -15.94 9.60 -9.03
C SER A 367 -14.86 9.97 -8.02
N LYS A 368 -14.20 8.97 -7.43
CA LYS A 368 -12.95 9.15 -6.66
C LYS A 368 -11.89 9.96 -7.45
N TYR A 369 -11.91 9.84 -8.78
CA TYR A 369 -10.97 10.49 -9.71
C TYR A 369 -11.59 11.74 -10.38
N TYR A 370 -12.64 12.32 -9.78
CA TYR A 370 -13.19 13.60 -10.23
C TYR A 370 -12.10 14.69 -10.19
N ILE A 371 -12.06 15.56 -11.19
CA ILE A 371 -11.26 16.79 -11.19
C ILE A 371 -12.09 17.95 -11.77
N PRO A 372 -12.27 19.06 -11.03
CA PRO A 372 -12.97 20.24 -11.51
C PRO A 372 -12.18 20.95 -12.62
N GLY A 373 -12.88 21.64 -13.52
CA GLY A 373 -12.27 22.34 -14.66
C GLY A 373 -11.20 23.37 -14.28
N ILE A 374 -11.34 24.00 -13.10
CA ILE A 374 -10.39 25.01 -12.60
C ILE A 374 -9.03 24.44 -12.17
N LEU A 375 -8.95 23.16 -11.78
CA LEU A 375 -7.67 22.51 -11.47
C LEU A 375 -6.97 21.95 -12.72
N TYR A 376 -7.73 21.65 -13.78
CA TYR A 376 -7.18 21.14 -15.03
C TYR A 376 -8.17 21.43 -16.16
N ASN A 377 -7.81 22.35 -17.06
CA ASN A 377 -8.70 22.83 -18.14
C ASN A 377 -8.50 22.09 -19.47
N GLN A 378 -7.39 21.34 -19.65
CA GLN A 378 -7.13 20.59 -20.88
C GLN A 378 -8.07 19.38 -21.04
N ASN A 379 -8.24 18.94 -22.28
CA ASN A 379 -9.17 17.86 -22.64
C ASN A 379 -8.67 16.45 -22.30
N SER A 380 -7.36 16.25 -22.22
CA SER A 380 -6.71 14.96 -21.94
C SER A 380 -5.40 15.17 -21.20
N TYR A 381 -5.05 14.21 -20.35
CA TYR A 381 -3.76 14.13 -19.69
C TYR A 381 -2.64 13.73 -20.68
N PRO A 382 -1.36 14.05 -20.36
CA PRO A 382 -0.23 13.38 -20.98
C PRO A 382 -0.26 11.87 -20.72
N PRO A 383 0.45 11.04 -21.51
CA PRO A 383 0.54 9.61 -21.26
C PRO A 383 1.12 9.30 -19.88
N TYR A 384 0.48 8.42 -19.12
CA TYR A 384 0.92 8.01 -17.79
C TYR A 384 0.64 6.52 -17.52
N ALA A 385 1.41 5.88 -16.64
CA ALA A 385 1.12 4.51 -16.20
C ALA A 385 -0.05 4.51 -15.21
N GLY A 386 -1.01 3.61 -15.39
CA GLY A 386 -2.08 3.39 -14.41
C GLY A 386 -1.54 2.89 -13.06
N GLY A 387 -2.32 3.12 -12.00
CA GLY A 387 -2.02 2.65 -10.65
C GLY A 387 -1.87 1.13 -10.54
N GLY A 388 -1.52 0.61 -9.37
CA GLY A 388 -1.12 -0.79 -9.18
C GLY A 388 0.37 -1.02 -9.40
N GLY A 389 0.98 -0.49 -10.48
CA GLY A 389 2.44 -0.36 -10.54
C GLY A 389 3.10 -0.23 -11.92
N PHE A 390 4.38 0.14 -11.90
CA PHE A 390 5.26 0.36 -13.04
C PHE A 390 6.74 0.08 -12.69
N LEU A 391 7.58 -0.09 -13.71
CA LEU A 391 9.04 -0.15 -13.62
C LEU A 391 9.66 1.13 -14.17
N MET A 392 10.75 1.59 -13.57
CA MET A 392 11.57 2.68 -14.11
C MET A 392 13.07 2.47 -13.85
N ALA A 393 13.93 3.07 -14.68
CA ALA A 393 15.37 3.17 -14.43
C ALA A 393 15.67 4.11 -13.24
N GLY A 394 16.67 3.78 -12.41
CA GLY A 394 17.04 4.61 -11.26
C GLY A 394 17.54 6.01 -11.66
N GLY A 395 18.28 6.10 -12.76
CA GLY A 395 18.69 7.39 -13.34
C GLY A 395 17.52 8.26 -13.82
N LEU A 396 16.43 7.64 -14.29
CA LEU A 396 15.20 8.37 -14.61
C LEU A 396 14.47 8.83 -13.34
N ALA A 397 14.45 8.03 -12.27
CA ALA A 397 13.85 8.41 -10.99
C ALA A 397 14.52 9.68 -10.40
N GLN A 398 15.84 9.82 -10.52
CA GLN A 398 16.57 11.04 -10.12
C GLN A 398 16.16 12.26 -10.98
N ARG A 399 16.04 12.11 -12.30
CA ARG A 399 15.57 13.20 -13.17
C ARG A 399 14.10 13.56 -12.89
N LEU A 400 13.27 12.58 -12.54
CA LEU A 400 11.89 12.80 -12.12
C LEU A 400 11.82 13.60 -10.82
N HIS A 401 12.67 13.35 -9.82
CA HIS A 401 12.76 14.21 -8.62
C HIS A 401 12.90 15.69 -9.00
N HIS A 402 13.89 16.03 -9.84
CA HIS A 402 14.14 17.41 -10.26
C HIS A 402 12.97 17.98 -11.09
N SER A 403 12.36 17.16 -11.95
CA SER A 403 11.18 17.57 -12.74
C SER A 403 9.95 17.82 -11.87
N CYS A 404 9.79 17.13 -10.74
CA CYS A 404 8.65 17.35 -9.86
C CYS A 404 8.64 18.78 -9.32
N ASP A 405 9.81 19.37 -9.02
CA ASP A 405 9.94 20.72 -8.44
C ASP A 405 9.71 21.86 -9.46
N THR A 406 9.64 21.57 -10.76
CA THR A 406 9.23 22.54 -11.78
C THR A 406 7.70 22.63 -11.94
N LEU A 407 6.94 21.72 -11.34
CA LEU A 407 5.49 21.61 -11.49
C LEU A 407 4.73 21.83 -10.17
N GLU A 408 3.56 22.47 -10.26
CA GLU A 408 2.61 22.51 -9.15
C GLU A 408 2.05 21.11 -8.87
N LEU A 409 1.93 20.74 -7.59
CA LEU A 409 1.40 19.42 -7.22
C LEU A 409 -0.02 19.22 -7.78
N TYR A 410 -0.30 17.99 -8.20
CA TYR A 410 -1.58 17.58 -8.76
C TYR A 410 -2.24 16.48 -7.89
N PRO A 411 -3.58 16.41 -7.73
CA PRO A 411 -4.23 15.48 -6.78
C PRO A 411 -4.16 13.99 -7.14
N ILE A 412 -3.66 13.63 -8.31
CA ILE A 412 -3.54 12.24 -8.79
C ILE A 412 -2.07 11.99 -9.09
N ASP A 413 -1.43 11.12 -8.31
CA ASP A 413 0.02 10.87 -8.32
C ASP A 413 0.51 10.30 -9.64
N ASP A 414 -0.19 9.29 -10.17
CA ASP A 414 0.17 8.67 -11.44
C ASP A 414 0.10 9.68 -12.62
N VAL A 415 -0.88 10.59 -12.59
CA VAL A 415 -1.02 11.66 -13.61
C VAL A 415 0.06 12.73 -13.44
N PHE A 416 0.38 13.12 -12.20
CA PHE A 416 1.45 14.07 -11.90
C PHE A 416 2.80 13.57 -12.44
N LEU A 417 3.08 12.28 -12.26
CA LEU A 417 4.29 11.65 -12.79
C LEU A 417 4.30 11.64 -14.33
N GLY A 418 3.15 11.45 -14.97
CA GLY A 418 2.98 11.65 -16.41
C GLY A 418 3.30 13.07 -16.89
N MET A 419 2.93 14.11 -16.12
CA MET A 419 3.33 15.49 -16.41
C MET A 419 4.85 15.68 -16.26
N CYS A 420 5.48 15.06 -15.27
CA CYS A 420 6.94 15.10 -15.09
C CYS A 420 7.67 14.40 -16.26
N LEU A 421 7.16 13.26 -16.74
CA LEU A 421 7.69 12.58 -17.92
C LEU A 421 7.58 13.45 -19.18
N GLU A 422 6.46 14.16 -19.36
CA GLU A 422 6.27 15.11 -20.47
C GLU A 422 7.27 16.28 -20.40
N VAL A 423 7.52 16.87 -19.22
CA VAL A 423 8.56 17.89 -19.01
C VAL A 423 9.96 17.38 -19.34
N LEU A 424 10.28 16.12 -18.99
CA LEU A 424 11.56 15.49 -19.32
C LEU A 424 11.67 15.02 -20.79
N GLY A 425 10.60 15.11 -21.58
CA GLY A 425 10.54 14.59 -22.95
C GLY A 425 10.56 13.06 -23.05
N VAL A 426 10.35 12.35 -21.93
CA VAL A 426 10.43 10.88 -21.84
C VAL A 426 9.06 10.28 -22.17
N ARG A 427 9.05 9.29 -23.07
CA ARG A 427 7.81 8.60 -23.46
C ARG A 427 7.66 7.29 -22.68
N PRO A 428 6.64 7.15 -21.82
CA PRO A 428 6.41 5.89 -21.12
C PRO A 428 5.97 4.78 -22.10
N MET A 429 6.43 3.56 -21.84
CA MET A 429 6.23 2.38 -22.68
C MET A 429 5.08 1.52 -22.14
N ALA A 430 4.15 1.15 -23.01
CA ALA A 430 3.10 0.19 -22.70
C ALA A 430 3.65 -1.25 -22.72
N HIS A 431 3.23 -2.07 -21.76
CA HIS A 431 3.62 -3.47 -21.69
C HIS A 431 2.48 -4.38 -21.21
N GLU A 432 2.15 -5.40 -22.01
CA GLU A 432 0.93 -6.19 -21.80
C GLU A 432 0.91 -6.96 -20.47
N GLY A 433 2.07 -7.28 -19.90
CA GLY A 433 2.19 -7.94 -18.59
C GLY A 433 1.72 -7.12 -17.38
N PHE A 434 1.46 -5.81 -17.53
CA PHE A 434 0.84 -4.99 -16.49
C PHE A 434 -0.68 -4.96 -16.68
N LYS A 435 -1.44 -5.45 -15.70
CA LYS A 435 -2.91 -5.53 -15.73
C LYS A 435 -3.53 -4.74 -14.57
N THR A 436 -3.52 -3.41 -14.71
CA THR A 436 -3.92 -2.47 -13.65
C THR A 436 -5.44 -2.36 -13.44
N PHE A 437 -6.22 -2.86 -14.42
CA PHE A 437 -7.68 -2.97 -14.35
C PHE A 437 -8.16 -4.44 -14.24
N GLY A 438 -7.27 -5.33 -13.81
CA GLY A 438 -7.44 -6.78 -13.89
C GLY A 438 -7.13 -7.34 -15.28
N ILE A 439 -6.99 -8.67 -15.36
CA ILE A 439 -6.73 -9.41 -16.61
C ILE A 439 -7.89 -9.22 -17.60
N SER A 440 -9.12 -9.05 -17.09
CA SER A 440 -10.32 -8.70 -17.84
C SER A 440 -11.00 -7.49 -17.21
N ARG A 441 -11.34 -6.50 -18.05
CA ARG A 441 -12.09 -5.29 -17.66
C ARG A 441 -13.42 -5.58 -16.97
N ASN A 442 -14.02 -6.75 -17.22
CA ASN A 442 -15.13 -7.24 -16.42
C ASN A 442 -14.59 -7.76 -15.07
N ARG A 443 -14.77 -6.98 -14.00
CA ARG A 443 -14.34 -7.32 -12.63
C ARG A 443 -14.82 -8.70 -12.17
N ASN A 444 -15.99 -9.15 -12.63
CA ASN A 444 -16.59 -10.44 -12.26
C ASN A 444 -16.11 -11.61 -13.15
N SER A 445 -15.20 -11.37 -14.09
CA SER A 445 -14.64 -12.42 -14.95
C SER A 445 -13.81 -13.41 -14.13
N ARG A 446 -14.01 -14.72 -14.36
CA ARG A 446 -13.19 -15.78 -13.77
C ARG A 446 -11.71 -15.66 -14.13
N MET A 447 -11.39 -15.04 -15.27
CA MET A 447 -10.00 -14.77 -15.69
C MET A 447 -9.22 -13.95 -14.65
N ASN A 448 -9.90 -13.07 -13.88
CA ASN A 448 -9.25 -12.28 -12.83
C ASN A 448 -8.86 -13.09 -11.59
N LYS A 449 -9.16 -14.40 -11.55
CA LYS A 449 -8.81 -15.33 -10.47
C LYS A 449 -8.15 -16.62 -10.99
N GLU A 450 -7.69 -16.64 -12.24
CA GLU A 450 -7.16 -17.82 -12.92
C GLU A 450 -5.62 -17.86 -12.84
N PRO A 451 -5.01 -18.74 -12.02
CA PRO A 451 -3.59 -18.68 -11.67
C PRO A 451 -2.63 -18.72 -12.86
N CYS A 452 -3.02 -19.40 -13.95
CA CYS A 452 -2.19 -19.49 -15.15
C CYS A 452 -1.95 -18.14 -15.84
N PHE A 453 -2.85 -17.16 -15.70
CA PHE A 453 -2.56 -15.80 -16.15
C PHE A 453 -1.59 -15.09 -15.20
N PHE A 454 -1.80 -15.17 -13.89
CA PHE A 454 -0.90 -14.56 -12.89
C PHE A 454 0.55 -15.04 -13.04
N ARG A 455 0.77 -16.32 -13.39
CA ARG A 455 2.10 -16.87 -13.69
C ARG A 455 2.80 -16.19 -14.87
N SER A 456 2.07 -15.75 -15.90
CA SER A 456 2.61 -15.10 -17.10
C SER A 456 2.62 -13.57 -17.03
N MET A 457 1.92 -12.94 -16.09
CA MET A 457 1.89 -11.48 -15.95
C MET A 457 3.06 -10.96 -15.12
N LEU A 458 3.32 -9.65 -15.22
CA LEU A 458 4.27 -8.92 -14.38
C LEU A 458 3.57 -8.37 -13.13
N VAL A 459 2.42 -7.73 -13.33
CA VAL A 459 1.60 -7.10 -12.27
C VAL A 459 0.11 -7.33 -12.56
N VAL A 460 -0.67 -7.68 -11.54
CA VAL A 460 -2.14 -7.81 -11.64
C VAL A 460 -2.82 -7.12 -10.46
N HIS A 461 -3.72 -6.18 -10.76
CA HIS A 461 -4.64 -5.56 -9.80
C HIS A 461 -5.98 -6.33 -9.76
N LYS A 462 -6.50 -6.79 -8.62
CA LYS A 462 -5.97 -6.75 -7.25
C LYS A 462 -6.31 -8.02 -6.48
N LEU A 463 -5.58 -8.26 -5.40
CA LEU A 463 -5.85 -9.33 -4.43
C LEU A 463 -5.86 -8.75 -2.99
N LEU A 464 -6.75 -9.25 -2.14
CA LEU A 464 -6.65 -9.03 -0.69
C LEU A 464 -5.53 -9.90 -0.09
N PRO A 465 -5.01 -9.62 1.12
CA PRO A 465 -3.86 -10.35 1.69
C PRO A 465 -3.99 -11.88 1.68
N THR A 466 -5.15 -12.40 2.05
CA THR A 466 -5.42 -13.85 2.03
C THR A 466 -5.57 -14.41 0.62
N GLU A 467 -6.09 -13.63 -0.33
CA GLU A 467 -6.15 -13.99 -1.75
C GLU A 467 -4.76 -13.95 -2.40
N LEU A 468 -3.89 -13.03 -1.97
CA LEU A 468 -2.51 -12.90 -2.42
C LEU A 468 -1.68 -14.12 -2.01
N LEU A 469 -1.72 -14.48 -0.73
CA LEU A 469 -1.04 -15.67 -0.20
C LEU A 469 -1.53 -16.95 -0.91
N ALA A 470 -2.84 -17.13 -1.06
CA ALA A 470 -3.40 -18.30 -1.75
C ALA A 470 -3.03 -18.33 -3.24
N MET A 471 -3.03 -17.19 -3.94
CA MET A 471 -2.61 -17.12 -5.34
C MET A 471 -1.11 -17.38 -5.50
N TRP A 472 -0.30 -16.91 -4.56
CA TRP A 472 1.15 -17.11 -4.57
C TRP A 472 1.52 -18.60 -4.53
N GLU A 473 0.92 -19.36 -3.61
CA GLU A 473 1.08 -20.81 -3.50
C GLU A 473 0.60 -21.53 -4.76
N LEU A 474 -0.54 -21.11 -5.34
CA LEU A 474 -1.04 -21.70 -6.59
C LEU A 474 -0.13 -21.43 -7.79
N VAL A 475 0.46 -20.24 -7.90
CA VAL A 475 1.33 -19.87 -9.03
C VAL A 475 2.70 -20.55 -8.94
N HIS A 476 3.25 -20.73 -7.73
CA HIS A 476 4.58 -21.29 -7.49
C HIS A 476 4.59 -22.80 -7.18
N GLY A 477 3.41 -23.40 -6.91
CA GLY A 477 3.24 -24.84 -6.80
C GLY A 477 3.27 -25.57 -8.14
N ASN A 478 2.81 -26.83 -8.14
CA ASN A 478 2.77 -27.68 -9.34
C ASN A 478 1.60 -27.34 -10.30
N LEU A 479 1.55 -26.10 -10.75
CA LEU A 479 0.52 -25.59 -11.64
C LEU A 479 0.80 -25.98 -13.09
N THR A 480 -0.08 -26.78 -13.68
CA THR A 480 -0.03 -27.16 -15.10
C THR A 480 -0.96 -26.26 -15.92
N CYS A 481 -0.38 -25.40 -16.75
CA CYS A 481 -1.13 -24.49 -17.62
C CYS A 481 -1.27 -25.04 -19.04
N SER A 482 -2.51 -25.11 -19.54
CA SER A 482 -2.83 -25.65 -20.88
C SER A 482 -2.28 -24.83 -22.05
N ARG A 483 -1.92 -23.57 -21.80
CA ARG A 483 -1.17 -22.70 -22.73
C ARG A 483 -0.08 -21.96 -21.95
N LYS A 484 1.12 -21.91 -22.51
CA LYS A 484 2.14 -20.93 -22.11
C LYS A 484 1.83 -19.61 -22.82
N LEU A 485 1.52 -18.57 -22.05
CA LEU A 485 1.53 -17.19 -22.55
C LEU A 485 2.96 -16.67 -22.38
N GLN A 486 3.63 -16.39 -23.51
CA GLN A 486 4.83 -15.55 -23.51
C GLN A 486 4.39 -14.09 -23.49
N VAL A 487 4.85 -13.37 -22.49
CA VAL A 487 4.52 -11.96 -22.19
C VAL A 487 5.80 -11.15 -21.99
N LEU A 488 6.96 -11.79 -22.11
CA LEU A 488 8.32 -11.28 -21.94
C LEU A 488 8.99 -11.21 -23.31
#